data_AF-O46507-F1
#
_entry.id   AF-O46507-F1
#
_cell.length_a   1.000
_cell.length_b   1.000
_cell.length_c   1.000
_cell.angle_alpha   90.00
_cell.angle_beta   90.00
_cell.angle_gamma   90.00
#
_symmetry.space_group_name_H-M   'P 1'
#
loop_
_entity.id
_entity.type
_entity.pdbx_description
1 polymer ?
#
loop_
_entity_poly.entity_id
_entity_poly.type
_entity_poly.pdbx_seq_one_letter_code
_entity_poly.pdbx_strand_id
1 'polypeptide(L)'
;IRLDCMFGNGKRYRGKKATTVTGTPCQEWAAKEPHSHLIFTPETYPRAGLEKNYCRNPDGDVGGPWCYTTNPRKLYDYCDVPQCASSSFDCGKPQVEPKKCPGRVVGGCVAHAHSWPWQVSLRTRFGMHFCGGTLISPEWVLTAAHCLEKSPRPSFYKVILGAHQEVRLEPHVQEIEVSKMFSEPAGADIALLKLSSPAIITDKVIPACLPSPNYVVADRTECFITGWGETQGTYGAGLLKEARLPVIENKVCNRYEFLNGRVKSTELCAGHLAGGTDSCQGDSGGPLVCFEKDKYILQGVTSWGLGCARPNKPGVYVRVSRFVTWIEGVMRNN
;
A
#
# COMPACT_ATOMS: atom_id res chain seq x y z
N ILE A 1 -6.50 -26.88 -10.38
CA ILE A 1 -6.67 -27.41 -9.01
C ILE A 1 -7.35 -26.31 -8.20
N ARG A 2 -8.61 -26.45 -7.78
CA ARG A 2 -9.25 -25.45 -6.91
C ARG A 2 -8.62 -25.60 -5.51
N LEU A 3 -7.89 -24.59 -5.06
CA LEU A 3 -7.38 -24.53 -3.69
C LEU A 3 -8.57 -24.57 -2.72
N ASP A 4 -8.53 -25.47 -1.74
CA ASP A 4 -9.57 -25.59 -0.71
C ASP A 4 -9.23 -24.69 0.48
N CYS A 5 -9.58 -23.41 0.35
CA CYS A 5 -9.17 -22.34 1.25
C CYS A 5 -10.23 -21.22 1.35
N MET A 6 -10.14 -20.36 2.37
CA MET A 6 -11.11 -19.29 2.65
C MET A 6 -10.52 -17.87 2.53
N PHE A 7 -11.38 -16.87 2.34
CA PHE A 7 -11.02 -15.45 2.44
C PHE A 7 -11.74 -14.81 3.62
N GLY A 8 -11.04 -13.98 4.40
CA GLY A 8 -11.61 -13.30 5.56
C GLY A 8 -12.14 -14.31 6.58
N ASN A 9 -13.35 -14.13 7.10
CA ASN A 9 -13.97 -15.11 8.00
C ASN A 9 -14.60 -16.33 7.31
N GLY A 10 -14.44 -16.50 5.99
CA GLY A 10 -14.97 -17.66 5.29
C GLY A 10 -16.49 -17.69 5.08
N LYS A 11 -17.21 -16.56 5.22
CA LYS A 11 -18.65 -16.48 4.89
C LYS A 11 -18.97 -16.92 3.44
N ARG A 12 -18.03 -16.65 2.53
CA ARG A 12 -18.12 -17.04 1.11
C ARG A 12 -17.41 -18.35 0.77
N TYR A 13 -16.87 -19.06 1.77
CA TYR A 13 -16.19 -20.33 1.56
C TYR A 13 -17.16 -21.38 1.00
N ARG A 14 -16.77 -22.04 -0.10
CA ARG A 14 -17.54 -23.09 -0.78
C ARG A 14 -16.67 -24.31 -1.11
N GLY A 15 -15.61 -24.51 -0.32
CA GLY A 15 -14.74 -25.67 -0.42
C GLY A 15 -15.40 -26.94 0.13
N LYS A 16 -14.63 -28.04 0.18
CA LYS A 16 -15.14 -29.38 0.47
C LYS A 16 -14.60 -29.97 1.77
N LYS A 17 -13.92 -29.17 2.61
CA LYS A 17 -13.53 -29.60 3.95
C LYS A 17 -14.78 -30.00 4.75
N ALA A 18 -14.74 -31.19 5.37
CA ALA A 18 -15.84 -31.81 6.09
C ALA A 18 -15.39 -32.43 7.43
N THR A 19 -14.27 -31.93 7.96
CA THR A 19 -13.66 -32.38 9.20
C THR A 19 -13.31 -31.17 10.05
N THR A 20 -13.66 -31.24 11.32
CA THR A 20 -13.43 -30.19 12.32
C THR A 20 -11.96 -30.11 12.76
N VAL A 21 -11.59 -29.06 13.49
CA VAL A 21 -10.24 -28.87 14.06
C VAL A 21 -9.82 -30.03 14.97
N THR A 22 -10.77 -30.70 15.60
CA THR A 22 -10.53 -31.86 16.47
C THR A 22 -10.48 -33.20 15.73
N GLY A 23 -10.63 -33.20 14.40
CA GLY A 23 -10.70 -34.41 13.59
C GLY A 23 -12.09 -35.07 13.54
N THR A 24 -13.09 -34.53 14.25
CA THR A 24 -14.46 -35.05 14.22
C THR A 24 -15.10 -34.78 12.85
N PRO A 25 -15.73 -35.77 12.20
CA PRO A 25 -16.47 -35.56 10.95
C PRO A 25 -17.68 -34.63 11.15
N CYS A 26 -17.99 -33.86 10.11
CA CYS A 26 -19.19 -33.04 10.09
C CYS A 26 -20.44 -33.89 9.85
N GLN A 27 -21.53 -33.57 10.55
CA GLN A 27 -22.89 -34.00 10.25
C GLN A 27 -23.40 -33.25 9.01
N GLU A 28 -24.23 -33.91 8.18
CA GLU A 28 -24.87 -33.24 7.04
C GLU A 28 -25.85 -32.16 7.48
N TRP A 29 -25.84 -31.02 6.80
CA TRP A 29 -26.71 -29.88 7.11
C TRP A 29 -28.21 -30.16 6.94
N ALA A 30 -28.57 -31.19 6.16
CA ALA A 30 -29.94 -31.65 6.03
C ALA A 30 -30.32 -32.73 7.05
N ALA A 31 -29.34 -33.40 7.67
CA ALA A 31 -29.58 -34.48 8.61
C ALA A 31 -30.10 -33.96 9.95
N LYS A 32 -30.94 -34.76 10.62
CA LYS A 32 -31.46 -34.47 11.96
C LYS A 32 -30.84 -35.34 13.06
N GLU A 33 -29.83 -36.12 12.71
CA GLU A 33 -29.11 -37.03 13.61
C GLU A 33 -27.59 -36.95 13.35
N PRO A 34 -26.74 -37.10 14.38
CA PRO A 34 -27.08 -37.25 15.80
C PRO A 34 -27.66 -36.00 16.47
N HIS A 35 -27.46 -34.81 15.87
CA HIS A 35 -27.99 -33.56 16.40
C HIS A 35 -29.20 -33.09 15.60
N SER A 36 -30.33 -32.92 16.26
CA SER A 36 -31.49 -32.26 15.64
C SER A 36 -31.33 -30.74 15.73
N HIS A 37 -31.46 -30.05 14.61
CA HIS A 37 -31.34 -28.59 14.53
C HIS A 37 -32.39 -27.99 13.61
N LEU A 38 -32.97 -26.85 14.02
CA LEU A 38 -34.01 -26.14 13.26
C LEU A 38 -33.46 -24.96 12.43
N ILE A 39 -32.28 -24.47 12.80
CA ILE A 39 -31.56 -23.38 12.13
C ILE A 39 -30.30 -23.91 11.44
N PHE A 40 -29.83 -23.16 10.45
CA PHE A 40 -28.71 -23.56 9.59
C PHE A 40 -28.99 -24.87 8.85
N THR A 41 -30.17 -24.94 8.23
CA THR A 41 -30.55 -25.98 7.28
C THR A 41 -30.56 -25.41 5.85
N PRO A 42 -30.48 -26.24 4.80
CA PRO A 42 -30.57 -25.77 3.42
C PRO A 42 -31.84 -24.94 3.14
N GLU A 43 -32.95 -25.23 3.82
CA GLU A 43 -34.23 -24.53 3.67
C GLU A 43 -34.23 -23.17 4.37
N THR A 44 -33.62 -23.08 5.56
CA THR A 44 -33.58 -21.84 6.35
C THR A 44 -32.49 -20.87 5.89
N TYR A 45 -31.40 -21.37 5.31
CA TYR A 45 -30.27 -20.56 4.79
C TYR A 45 -29.89 -20.99 3.35
N PRO A 46 -30.77 -20.82 2.36
CA PRO A 46 -30.57 -21.35 1.00
C PRO A 46 -29.36 -20.75 0.26
N ARG A 47 -28.92 -19.55 0.65
CA ARG A 47 -27.74 -18.88 0.04
C ARG A 47 -26.41 -19.22 0.71
N ALA A 48 -26.43 -19.92 1.84
CA ALA A 48 -25.22 -20.26 2.59
C ALA A 48 -24.44 -21.44 1.98
N GLY A 49 -25.02 -22.16 1.01
CA GLY A 49 -24.36 -23.29 0.36
C GLY A 49 -24.15 -24.47 1.32
N LEU A 50 -25.15 -24.74 2.16
CA LEU A 50 -25.18 -25.81 3.16
C LEU A 50 -25.39 -27.18 2.50
N GLU A 51 -24.48 -27.52 1.58
CA GLU A 51 -24.51 -28.77 0.83
C GLU A 51 -23.74 -29.87 1.58
N LYS A 52 -24.32 -31.08 1.63
CA LYS A 52 -23.74 -32.24 2.32
C LYS A 52 -23.36 -31.88 3.77
N ASN A 53 -22.14 -32.21 4.18
CA ASN A 53 -21.57 -31.92 5.48
C ASN A 53 -20.35 -30.98 5.39
N TYR A 54 -20.26 -30.15 4.35
CA TYR A 54 -19.09 -29.28 4.19
C TYR A 54 -19.11 -28.13 5.21
N CYS A 55 -17.95 -27.76 5.74
CA CYS A 55 -17.81 -26.64 6.67
C CYS A 55 -18.27 -25.32 6.03
N ARG A 56 -19.07 -24.52 6.75
CA ARG A 56 -19.62 -23.24 6.29
C ARG A 56 -19.63 -22.22 7.42
N ASN A 57 -19.70 -20.94 7.06
CA ASN A 57 -19.89 -19.86 8.01
C ASN A 57 -21.17 -19.06 7.66
N PRO A 58 -22.37 -19.64 7.86
CA PRO A 58 -23.63 -19.04 7.44
C PRO A 58 -23.98 -17.75 8.21
N ASP A 59 -23.59 -17.70 9.48
CA ASP A 59 -23.79 -16.62 10.44
C ASP A 59 -22.73 -15.52 10.34
N GLY A 60 -21.57 -15.80 9.73
CA GLY A 60 -20.48 -14.84 9.62
C GLY A 60 -19.69 -14.70 10.92
N ASP A 61 -19.63 -15.77 11.71
CA ASP A 61 -18.87 -15.86 12.94
C ASP A 61 -17.39 -15.50 12.75
N VAL A 62 -16.79 -14.90 13.78
CA VAL A 62 -15.39 -14.48 13.77
C VAL A 62 -14.42 -15.66 13.82
N GLY A 63 -14.86 -16.82 14.35
CA GLY A 63 -14.08 -18.06 14.41
C GLY A 63 -13.95 -18.79 13.07
N GLY A 64 -14.74 -18.39 12.06
CA GLY A 64 -14.63 -18.92 10.70
C GLY A 64 -15.62 -20.06 10.38
N PRO A 65 -15.36 -20.86 9.33
CA PRO A 65 -16.21 -21.99 8.97
C PRO A 65 -16.31 -23.05 10.06
N TRP A 66 -17.52 -23.54 10.29
CA TRP A 66 -17.87 -24.56 11.27
C TRP A 66 -18.87 -25.56 10.68
N CYS A 67 -19.17 -26.62 11.41
CA CYS A 67 -20.24 -27.56 11.09
C CYS A 67 -20.81 -28.19 12.36
N TYR A 68 -22.05 -28.72 12.28
CA TYR A 68 -22.51 -29.69 13.28
C TYR A 68 -21.63 -30.93 13.22
N THR A 69 -21.36 -31.57 14.36
CA THR A 69 -20.41 -32.71 14.40
C THR A 69 -21.14 -34.04 14.50
N THR A 70 -20.51 -35.13 14.09
CA THR A 70 -21.05 -36.48 14.33
C THR A 70 -20.83 -36.98 15.76
N ASN A 71 -20.17 -36.21 16.63
CA ASN A 71 -19.99 -36.54 18.04
C ASN A 71 -21.24 -36.15 18.84
N PRO A 72 -21.98 -37.10 19.45
CA PRO A 72 -23.20 -36.80 20.20
C PRO A 72 -23.01 -35.86 21.40
N ARG A 73 -21.78 -35.68 21.88
CA ARG A 73 -21.45 -34.80 23.02
C ARG A 73 -21.04 -33.39 22.62
N LYS A 74 -20.85 -33.11 21.33
CA LYS A 74 -20.39 -31.81 20.84
C LYS A 74 -21.24 -31.39 19.64
N LEU A 75 -22.17 -30.46 19.87
CA LEU A 75 -23.15 -30.02 18.86
C LEU A 75 -22.46 -29.52 17.58
N TYR A 76 -21.50 -28.60 17.72
CA TYR A 76 -20.76 -28.02 16.61
C TYR A 76 -19.27 -27.86 16.97
N ASP A 77 -18.45 -27.72 15.94
CA ASP A 77 -17.03 -27.40 16.09
C ASP A 77 -16.53 -26.64 14.86
N TYR A 78 -15.43 -25.91 15.04
CA TYR A 78 -14.81 -25.16 13.95
C TYR A 78 -14.06 -26.10 13.01
N CYS A 79 -13.83 -25.63 11.78
CA CYS A 79 -13.00 -26.31 10.80
C CYS A 79 -11.75 -25.49 10.50
N ASP A 80 -10.61 -26.18 10.42
CA ASP A 80 -9.33 -25.56 10.06
C ASP A 80 -9.24 -25.27 8.55
N VAL A 81 -10.05 -24.35 8.03
CA VAL A 81 -9.96 -23.95 6.62
C VAL A 81 -8.82 -22.94 6.49
N PRO A 82 -7.73 -23.24 5.75
CA PRO A 82 -6.64 -22.29 5.61
C PRO A 82 -7.14 -21.04 4.90
N GLN A 83 -6.61 -19.86 5.27
CA GLN A 83 -6.76 -18.70 4.40
C GLN A 83 -6.17 -19.08 3.04
N CYS A 84 -6.86 -18.72 1.97
CA CYS A 84 -6.26 -18.83 0.66
C CYS A 84 -4.93 -18.11 0.72
N ALA A 85 -3.87 -18.80 0.29
CA ALA A 85 -2.70 -18.09 -0.17
C ALA A 85 -3.23 -17.10 -1.19
N SER A 86 -3.33 -15.84 -0.77
CA SER A 86 -3.45 -14.72 -1.67
C SER A 86 -2.41 -14.99 -2.75
N SER A 87 -2.73 -14.75 -4.00
CA SER A 87 -1.69 -14.58 -4.99
C SER A 87 -0.99 -13.24 -4.71
N SER A 88 0.20 -13.17 -4.12
CA SER A 88 0.51 -13.33 -2.69
C SER A 88 0.99 -12.01 -2.08
N PHE A 89 0.48 -10.89 -2.60
CA PHE A 89 1.01 -9.56 -2.32
C PHE A 89 -0.14 -8.53 -2.26
N ASP A 90 -0.74 -8.38 -1.08
CA ASP A 90 -1.67 -7.28 -0.83
C ASP A 90 -0.93 -5.93 -0.92
N CYS A 91 -1.62 -4.87 -1.35
CA CYS A 91 -1.02 -3.54 -1.35
C CYS A 91 -0.51 -3.14 0.04
N GLY A 92 0.56 -2.34 0.08
CA GLY A 92 1.07 -1.77 1.32
C GLY A 92 1.67 -2.79 2.30
N LYS A 93 1.84 -4.07 1.91
CA LYS A 93 2.40 -5.13 2.75
C LYS A 93 3.75 -5.61 2.20
N PRO A 94 4.87 -5.00 2.64
CA PRO A 94 6.19 -5.43 2.21
C PRO A 94 6.50 -6.83 2.75
N GLN A 95 7.23 -7.63 1.97
CA GLN A 95 7.69 -8.96 2.43
C GLN A 95 8.99 -8.88 3.24
N VAL A 96 9.70 -7.76 3.14
CA VAL A 96 10.86 -7.42 3.96
C VAL A 96 10.44 -6.35 4.94
N GLU A 97 10.59 -6.60 6.24
CA GLU A 97 10.22 -5.64 7.28
C GLU A 97 11.08 -4.37 7.16
N PRO A 98 10.46 -3.17 7.07
CA PRO A 98 11.19 -1.91 7.06
C PRO A 98 12.01 -1.72 8.33
N LYS A 99 13.17 -1.08 8.20
CA LYS A 99 14.05 -0.78 9.35
C LYS A 99 13.37 0.13 10.36
N LYS A 100 12.40 0.95 9.90
CA LYS A 100 11.69 1.95 10.67
C LYS A 100 12.69 2.90 11.34
N CYS A 101 13.49 3.59 10.53
CA CYS A 101 14.49 4.56 10.98
C CYS A 101 13.97 5.48 12.09
N PRO A 102 14.73 5.70 13.19
CA PRO A 102 14.33 6.64 14.24
C PRO A 102 14.26 8.08 13.72
N GLY A 103 13.26 8.86 14.15
CA GLY A 103 13.00 10.21 13.62
C GLY A 103 14.09 11.26 13.87
N ARG A 104 15.07 11.01 14.75
CA ARG A 104 16.16 11.96 15.07
C ARG A 104 17.40 11.83 14.17
N VAL A 105 17.38 10.90 13.20
CA VAL A 105 18.54 10.63 12.34
C VAL A 105 18.54 11.61 11.15
N VAL A 106 19.49 12.55 11.17
CA VAL A 106 19.70 13.53 10.08
C VAL A 106 20.02 12.79 8.78
N GLY A 107 19.27 13.07 7.72
CA GLY A 107 19.40 12.40 6.42
C GLY A 107 18.81 10.97 6.36
N GLY A 108 18.12 10.53 7.41
CA GLY A 108 17.47 9.22 7.46
C GLY A 108 18.44 8.05 7.57
N CYS A 109 17.95 6.85 7.26
CA CYS A 109 18.70 5.61 7.30
C CYS A 109 18.69 4.96 5.91
N VAL A 110 19.73 4.21 5.57
CA VAL A 110 19.62 3.23 4.47
C VAL A 110 18.50 2.25 4.82
N ALA A 111 17.54 2.10 3.91
CA ALA A 111 16.42 1.19 4.07
C ALA A 111 16.91 -0.27 4.02
N HIS A 112 16.15 -1.19 4.59
CA HIS A 112 16.35 -2.59 4.25
C HIS A 112 16.05 -2.79 2.76
N ALA A 113 16.88 -3.55 2.06
CA ALA A 113 16.68 -3.79 0.64
C ALA A 113 15.27 -4.35 0.39
N HIS A 114 14.54 -3.72 -0.54
CA HIS A 114 13.18 -4.09 -0.94
C HIS A 114 12.10 -4.02 0.16
N SER A 115 12.36 -3.36 1.30
CA SER A 115 11.32 -3.14 2.32
C SER A 115 10.26 -2.10 1.91
N TRP A 116 10.49 -1.37 0.82
CA TRP A 116 9.57 -0.40 0.23
C TRP A 116 9.28 -0.79 -1.23
N PRO A 117 8.59 -1.92 -1.47
CA PRO A 117 8.48 -2.56 -2.79
C PRO A 117 7.62 -1.78 -3.81
N TRP A 118 6.96 -0.71 -3.38
CA TRP A 118 6.24 0.24 -4.25
C TRP A 118 7.12 1.41 -4.72
N GLN A 119 8.33 1.56 -4.19
CA GLN A 119 9.24 2.62 -4.58
C GLN A 119 9.58 2.50 -6.06
N VAL A 120 9.33 3.60 -6.78
CA VAL A 120 9.73 3.74 -8.19
C VAL A 120 10.93 4.68 -8.27
N SER A 121 11.87 4.34 -9.15
CA SER A 121 12.85 5.29 -9.66
C SER A 121 12.44 5.70 -11.08
N LEU A 122 12.03 6.95 -11.27
CA LEU A 122 11.83 7.52 -12.60
C LEU A 122 13.17 7.90 -13.21
N ARG A 123 13.37 7.45 -14.44
CA ARG A 123 14.59 7.66 -15.21
C ARG A 123 14.32 8.26 -16.57
N THR A 124 15.28 9.02 -17.04
CA THR A 124 15.32 9.43 -18.44
C THR A 124 15.63 8.23 -19.34
N ARG A 125 15.42 8.37 -20.65
CA ARG A 125 15.82 7.36 -21.65
C ARG A 125 17.28 6.89 -21.56
N PHE A 126 18.16 7.70 -20.97
CA PHE A 126 19.59 7.42 -20.79
C PHE A 126 19.91 6.69 -19.47
N GLY A 127 18.90 6.29 -18.70
CA GLY A 127 19.09 5.53 -17.46
C GLY A 127 19.48 6.37 -16.24
N MET A 128 19.41 7.70 -16.34
CA MET A 128 19.68 8.62 -15.23
C MET A 128 18.43 8.80 -14.35
N HIS A 129 18.55 8.49 -13.06
CA HIS A 129 17.55 8.77 -12.03
C HIS A 129 17.36 10.29 -11.86
N PHE A 130 16.13 10.73 -11.65
CA PHE A 130 15.84 12.16 -11.42
C PHE A 130 14.60 12.43 -10.56
N CYS A 131 13.69 11.47 -10.44
CA CYS A 131 12.50 11.57 -9.58
C CYS A 131 12.16 10.20 -9.00
N GLY A 132 11.44 10.22 -7.88
CA GLY A 132 10.72 9.08 -7.34
C GLY A 132 9.32 8.91 -7.96
N GLY A 133 8.66 7.85 -7.51
CA GLY A 133 7.26 7.55 -7.79
C GLY A 133 6.77 6.45 -6.86
N THR A 134 5.49 6.14 -6.95
CA THR A 134 4.86 5.05 -6.21
C THR A 134 4.06 4.16 -7.13
N LEU A 135 4.35 2.87 -7.15
CA LEU A 135 3.49 1.88 -7.79
C LEU A 135 2.17 1.79 -6.99
N ILE A 136 1.03 2.07 -7.64
CA ILE A 136 -0.30 2.03 -7.01
C ILE A 136 -1.18 0.91 -7.57
N SER A 137 -0.82 0.37 -8.74
CA SER A 137 -1.31 -0.90 -9.28
C SER A 137 -0.31 -1.41 -10.32
N PRO A 138 -0.45 -2.65 -10.85
CA PRO A 138 0.52 -3.21 -11.79
C PRO A 138 0.82 -2.35 -13.02
N GLU A 139 -0.14 -1.54 -13.49
CA GLU A 139 0.04 -0.71 -14.70
C GLU A 139 0.17 0.79 -14.40
N TRP A 140 0.14 1.19 -13.13
CA TRP A 140 -0.03 2.60 -12.75
C TRP A 140 0.96 3.03 -11.68
N VAL A 141 1.68 4.10 -11.98
CA VAL A 141 2.59 4.80 -11.07
C VAL A 141 2.08 6.21 -10.82
N LEU A 142 2.10 6.62 -9.56
CA LEU A 142 1.81 7.98 -9.11
C LEU A 142 3.13 8.72 -8.84
N THR A 143 3.25 9.96 -9.31
CA THR A 143 4.42 10.83 -9.10
C THR A 143 3.99 12.30 -9.05
N ALA A 144 4.94 13.22 -8.91
CA ALA A 144 4.68 14.65 -8.99
C ALA A 144 4.59 15.12 -10.45
N ALA A 145 3.76 16.12 -10.73
CA ALA A 145 3.59 16.64 -12.09
C ALA A 145 4.86 17.32 -12.60
N HIS A 146 5.60 18.00 -11.74
CA HIS A 146 6.86 18.67 -12.11
C HIS A 146 7.95 17.70 -12.61
N CYS A 147 7.88 16.41 -12.25
CA CYS A 147 8.77 15.38 -12.80
C CYS A 147 8.58 15.19 -14.31
N LEU A 148 7.44 15.61 -14.87
CA LEU A 148 7.08 15.43 -16.28
C LEU A 148 7.35 16.68 -17.13
N GLU A 149 7.83 17.77 -16.54
CA GLU A 149 8.06 19.04 -17.25
C GLU A 149 9.20 18.95 -18.29
N LYS A 150 10.15 18.03 -18.10
CA LYS A 150 11.30 17.87 -19.02
C LYS A 150 10.90 17.41 -20.42
N SER A 151 9.81 16.68 -20.59
CA SER A 151 9.38 16.15 -21.89
C SER A 151 7.90 15.81 -21.90
N PRO A 152 7.11 16.22 -22.90
CA PRO A 152 5.73 15.78 -23.04
C PRO A 152 5.59 14.35 -23.60
N ARG A 153 6.69 13.72 -24.01
CA ARG A 153 6.69 12.38 -24.65
C ARG A 153 6.77 11.28 -23.59
N PRO A 154 5.79 10.37 -23.49
CA PRO A 154 5.83 9.23 -22.54
C PRO A 154 7.08 8.36 -22.69
N SER A 155 7.51 8.08 -23.92
CA SER A 155 8.70 7.28 -24.22
C SER A 155 10.04 7.88 -23.76
N PHE A 156 10.04 9.13 -23.29
CA PHE A 156 11.22 9.71 -22.64
C PHE A 156 11.46 9.11 -21.24
N TYR A 157 10.40 8.58 -20.60
CA TYR A 157 10.40 8.16 -19.21
C TYR A 157 10.43 6.64 -19.10
N LYS A 158 11.31 6.18 -18.21
CA LYS A 158 11.42 4.78 -17.80
C LYS A 158 11.11 4.67 -16.31
N VAL A 159 10.29 3.68 -15.97
CA VAL A 159 9.94 3.30 -14.61
C VAL A 159 10.80 2.11 -14.22
N ILE A 160 11.58 2.29 -13.15
CA ILE A 160 12.39 1.23 -12.56
C ILE A 160 11.74 0.77 -11.25
N LEU A 161 11.50 -0.53 -11.13
CA LEU A 161 10.82 -1.17 -9.99
C LEU A 161 11.70 -2.23 -9.33
N GLY A 162 11.58 -2.33 -8.00
CA GLY A 162 12.30 -3.33 -7.20
C GLY A 162 13.78 -3.02 -6.94
N ALA A 163 14.27 -1.85 -7.34
CA ALA A 163 15.65 -1.44 -7.13
C ALA A 163 15.94 -1.05 -5.68
N HIS A 164 17.15 -1.34 -5.21
CA HIS A 164 17.70 -0.75 -3.99
C HIS A 164 18.91 0.15 -4.31
N GLN A 165 19.70 -0.20 -5.32
CA GLN A 165 20.78 0.64 -5.85
C GLN A 165 20.30 1.64 -6.91
N GLU A 166 20.82 2.87 -6.86
CA GLU A 166 20.51 3.91 -7.85
C GLU A 166 21.27 3.69 -9.16
N VAL A 167 22.56 3.39 -9.11
CA VAL A 167 23.38 3.32 -10.34
C VAL A 167 23.53 1.89 -10.83
N ARG A 168 24.00 0.98 -9.97
CA ARG A 168 24.27 -0.42 -10.31
C ARG A 168 23.05 -1.30 -10.00
N LEU A 169 22.06 -1.24 -10.88
CA LEU A 169 20.80 -1.97 -10.75
C LEU A 169 20.99 -3.48 -10.57
N GLU A 170 20.18 -4.07 -9.70
CA GLU A 170 20.15 -5.50 -9.45
C GLU A 170 19.53 -6.28 -10.63
N PRO A 171 19.93 -7.54 -10.89
CA PRO A 171 19.49 -8.29 -12.08
C PRO A 171 17.99 -8.60 -12.14
N HIS A 172 17.26 -8.48 -11.02
CA HIS A 172 15.83 -8.73 -10.92
C HIS A 172 14.96 -7.48 -11.08
N VAL A 173 15.59 -6.31 -11.23
CA VAL A 173 14.90 -5.03 -11.41
C VAL A 173 14.08 -5.05 -12.69
N GLN A 174 12.87 -4.50 -12.62
CA GLN A 174 12.01 -4.35 -13.78
C GLN A 174 12.16 -2.94 -14.34
N GLU A 175 12.46 -2.85 -15.63
CA GLU A 175 12.50 -1.61 -16.40
C GLU A 175 11.33 -1.60 -17.38
N ILE A 176 10.43 -0.64 -17.23
CA ILE A 176 9.20 -0.55 -18.02
C ILE A 176 9.06 0.88 -18.55
N GLU A 177 8.78 1.04 -19.85
CA GLU A 177 8.54 2.35 -20.44
C GLU A 177 7.16 2.91 -20.05
N VAL A 178 7.01 4.23 -20.08
CA VAL A 178 5.71 4.87 -19.89
C VAL A 178 4.97 4.98 -21.23
N SER A 179 3.72 4.51 -21.28
CA SER A 179 2.86 4.56 -22.47
C SER A 179 1.98 5.81 -22.52
N LYS A 180 1.47 6.25 -21.36
CA LYS A 180 0.63 7.45 -21.24
C LYS A 180 0.96 8.21 -19.96
N MET A 181 0.74 9.52 -19.99
CA MET A 181 0.93 10.42 -18.85
C MET A 181 -0.33 11.26 -18.65
N PHE A 182 -0.75 11.41 -17.40
CA PHE A 182 -1.93 12.17 -17.03
C PHE A 182 -1.60 13.08 -15.85
N SER A 183 -1.45 14.38 -16.10
CA SER A 183 -1.35 15.38 -15.03
C SER A 183 -2.74 15.74 -14.52
N GLU A 184 -2.84 16.08 -13.24
CA GLU A 184 -4.10 16.53 -12.64
C GLU A 184 -4.54 17.87 -13.28
N PRO A 185 -5.79 17.97 -13.75
CA PRO A 185 -6.23 19.10 -14.58
C PRO A 185 -6.39 20.43 -13.83
N ALA A 186 -6.63 20.42 -12.52
CA ALA A 186 -6.76 21.64 -11.71
C ALA A 186 -5.41 22.23 -11.28
N GLY A 187 -4.29 21.68 -11.77
CA GLY A 187 -2.94 22.18 -11.54
C GLY A 187 -2.33 21.77 -10.21
N ALA A 188 -2.85 20.70 -9.58
CA ALA A 188 -2.16 20.07 -8.46
C ALA A 188 -0.86 19.38 -8.96
N ASP A 189 0.19 19.39 -8.13
CA ASP A 189 1.49 18.81 -8.49
C ASP A 189 1.50 17.27 -8.35
N ILE A 190 0.63 16.61 -9.11
CA ILE A 190 0.48 15.16 -9.12
C ILE A 190 0.17 14.67 -10.53
N ALA A 191 0.76 13.53 -10.90
CA ALA A 191 0.57 12.91 -12.19
C ALA A 191 0.54 11.38 -12.10
N LEU A 192 -0.19 10.79 -13.03
CA LEU A 192 -0.28 9.34 -13.26
C LEU A 192 0.50 8.96 -14.51
N LEU A 193 1.26 7.87 -14.38
CA LEU A 193 1.98 7.23 -15.47
C LEU A 193 1.36 5.86 -15.71
N LYS A 194 0.88 5.62 -16.93
CA LYS A 194 0.49 4.28 -17.37
C LYS A 194 1.71 3.59 -17.96
N LEU A 195 2.01 2.39 -17.49
CA LEU A 195 3.12 1.58 -17.99
C LEU A 195 2.82 1.02 -19.38
N SER A 196 3.85 0.69 -20.17
CA SER A 196 3.71 0.03 -21.48
C SER A 196 3.33 -1.44 -21.35
N SER A 197 3.69 -2.07 -20.24
CA SER A 197 3.24 -3.39 -19.83
C SER A 197 3.00 -3.42 -18.31
N PRO A 198 2.11 -4.30 -17.81
CA PRO A 198 1.94 -4.48 -16.38
C PRO A 198 3.23 -4.95 -15.71
N ALA A 199 3.56 -4.35 -14.57
CA ALA A 199 4.62 -4.82 -13.70
C ALA A 199 4.30 -6.22 -13.15
N ILE A 200 5.33 -7.06 -13.07
CA ILE A 200 5.24 -8.38 -12.46
C ILE A 200 5.31 -8.19 -10.94
N ILE A 201 4.23 -8.52 -10.25
CA ILE A 201 4.16 -8.39 -8.79
C ILE A 201 4.96 -9.52 -8.14
N THR A 202 5.91 -9.17 -7.27
CA THR A 202 6.83 -10.09 -6.58
C THR A 202 7.01 -9.67 -5.13
N ASP A 203 7.84 -10.39 -4.39
CA ASP A 203 8.25 -10.01 -3.03
C ASP A 203 8.98 -8.66 -2.96
N LYS A 204 9.48 -8.15 -4.09
CA LYS A 204 10.25 -6.91 -4.22
C LYS A 204 9.50 -5.81 -4.98
N VAL A 205 8.37 -6.14 -5.60
CA VAL A 205 7.54 -5.23 -6.40
C VAL A 205 6.08 -5.43 -6.01
N ILE A 206 5.58 -4.55 -5.14
CA ILE A 206 4.22 -4.61 -4.57
C ILE A 206 3.68 -3.19 -4.52
N PRO A 207 2.43 -2.93 -4.97
CA PRO A 207 1.87 -1.59 -4.92
C PRO A 207 1.64 -1.07 -3.50
N ALA A 208 1.67 0.25 -3.30
CA ALA A 208 1.19 0.89 -2.08
C ALA A 208 -0.34 0.93 -2.08
N CYS A 209 -0.98 0.95 -0.91
CA CYS A 209 -2.41 1.19 -0.84
C CYS A 209 -2.73 2.66 -1.01
N LEU A 210 -3.84 2.96 -1.70
CA LEU A 210 -4.43 4.31 -1.70
C LEU A 210 -5.32 4.49 -0.45
N PRO A 211 -5.41 5.71 0.09
CA PRO A 211 -6.29 6.04 1.21
C PRO A 211 -7.75 6.14 0.75
N SER A 212 -8.68 6.18 1.69
CA SER A 212 -10.06 6.56 1.37
C SER A 212 -10.14 8.02 0.89
N PRO A 213 -11.06 8.35 -0.04
CA PRO A 213 -11.23 9.72 -0.52
C PRO A 213 -11.42 10.72 0.63
N ASN A 214 -10.72 11.86 0.55
CA ASN A 214 -10.74 12.96 1.52
C ASN A 214 -10.25 12.62 2.94
N TYR A 215 -9.66 11.44 3.16
CA TYR A 215 -9.06 11.09 4.44
C TYR A 215 -7.99 12.10 4.86
N VAL A 216 -8.06 12.57 6.11
CA VAL A 216 -7.07 13.47 6.70
C VAL A 216 -6.30 12.69 7.74
N VAL A 217 -5.00 12.51 7.49
CA VAL A 217 -4.09 11.88 8.45
C VAL A 217 -4.05 12.70 9.74
N ALA A 218 -4.16 12.03 10.88
CA ALA A 218 -4.14 12.68 12.19
C ALA A 218 -2.79 13.37 12.47
N ASP A 219 -2.82 14.45 13.26
CA ASP A 219 -1.59 15.13 13.69
C ASP A 219 -0.65 14.14 14.41
N ARG A 220 0.66 14.32 14.21
CA ARG A 220 1.73 13.46 14.75
C ARG A 220 1.70 12.00 14.32
N THR A 221 0.88 11.62 13.33
CA THR A 221 0.99 10.30 12.71
C THR A 221 2.38 10.13 12.13
N GLU A 222 3.09 9.08 12.55
CA GLU A 222 4.43 8.77 12.05
C GLU A 222 4.33 8.15 10.66
N CYS A 223 4.96 8.80 9.69
CA CYS A 223 5.02 8.37 8.31
C CYS A 223 6.48 8.25 7.85
N PHE A 224 6.68 7.62 6.71
CA PHE A 224 7.98 7.40 6.11
C PHE A 224 8.03 7.99 4.71
N ILE A 225 9.10 8.73 4.45
CA ILE A 225 9.50 9.09 3.09
C ILE A 225 10.63 8.18 2.67
N THR A 226 10.68 7.86 1.37
CA THR A 226 11.71 7.01 0.80
C THR A 226 12.17 7.52 -0.55
N GLY A 227 13.46 7.35 -0.85
CA GLY A 227 14.06 7.80 -2.10
C GLY A 227 15.58 7.71 -2.10
N TRP A 228 16.17 8.12 -3.22
CA TRP A 228 17.61 8.18 -3.44
C TRP A 228 18.15 9.62 -3.37
N GLY A 229 17.35 10.56 -2.83
CA GLY A 229 17.67 11.97 -2.81
C GLY A 229 19.05 12.31 -2.22
N GLU A 230 19.62 13.40 -2.74
CA GLU A 230 20.97 13.88 -2.48
C GLU A 230 21.08 14.46 -1.06
N THR A 231 21.51 13.62 -0.12
CA THR A 231 22.02 14.04 1.18
C THR A 231 23.53 14.20 1.08
N GLN A 232 24.02 15.32 0.53
CA GLN A 232 25.45 15.59 0.42
C GLN A 232 26.16 15.37 1.76
N GLY A 233 27.27 14.63 1.75
CA GLY A 233 28.10 14.40 2.94
C GLY A 233 27.61 13.31 3.90
N THR A 234 26.65 12.47 3.52
CA THR A 234 26.17 11.35 4.36
C THR A 234 26.54 9.98 3.79
N TYR A 235 26.70 8.98 4.67
CA TYR A 235 26.93 7.58 4.28
C TYR A 235 25.76 7.00 3.47
N GLY A 236 26.03 6.03 2.59
CA GLY A 236 25.00 5.34 1.79
C GLY A 236 24.58 6.06 0.51
N ALA A 237 25.50 6.78 -0.15
CA ALA A 237 25.24 7.36 -1.47
C ALA A 237 24.86 6.27 -2.49
N GLY A 238 23.81 6.53 -3.29
CA GLY A 238 23.30 5.60 -4.29
C GLY A 238 22.52 4.40 -3.75
N LEU A 239 22.15 4.38 -2.45
CA LEU A 239 21.27 3.37 -1.85
C LEU A 239 19.92 3.99 -1.48
N LEU A 240 18.85 3.19 -1.54
CA LEU A 240 17.52 3.64 -1.12
C LEU A 240 17.54 3.95 0.38
N LYS A 241 17.07 5.14 0.73
CA LYS A 241 16.95 5.61 2.12
C LYS A 241 15.49 5.73 2.55
N GLU A 242 15.30 5.73 3.86
CA GLU A 242 14.04 6.02 4.52
C GLU A 242 14.24 7.05 5.64
N ALA A 243 13.27 7.94 5.82
CA ALA A 243 13.24 8.86 6.95
C ALA A 243 11.84 8.89 7.56
N ARG A 244 11.81 8.90 8.90
CA ARG A 244 10.56 8.96 9.68
C ARG A 244 10.20 10.40 10.00
N LEU A 245 9.02 10.81 9.56
CA LEU A 245 8.48 12.15 9.73
C LEU A 245 7.09 12.10 10.38
N PRO A 246 6.84 12.88 11.44
CA PRO A 246 5.48 13.06 11.94
C PRO A 246 4.70 13.98 11.01
N VAL A 247 3.44 13.65 10.76
CA VAL A 247 2.50 14.56 10.11
C VAL A 247 2.28 15.78 10.99
N ILE A 248 2.19 16.95 10.35
CA ILE A 248 1.83 18.22 10.99
C ILE A 248 0.50 18.66 10.40
N GLU A 249 -0.52 18.81 11.24
CA GLU A 249 -1.82 19.30 10.81
C GLU A 249 -1.70 20.65 10.08
N ASN A 250 -2.42 20.84 8.97
CA ASN A 250 -2.35 22.07 8.18
C ASN A 250 -2.59 23.34 9.00
N LYS A 251 -3.45 23.29 10.02
CA LYS A 251 -3.67 24.42 10.94
C LYS A 251 -2.40 24.83 11.68
N VAL A 252 -1.61 23.85 12.12
CA VAL A 252 -0.30 24.10 12.74
C VAL A 252 0.69 24.55 11.67
N CYS A 253 0.75 23.84 10.53
CA CYS A 253 1.70 24.14 9.46
C CYS A 253 1.52 25.56 8.86
N ASN A 254 0.30 26.09 8.88
CA ASN A 254 -0.04 27.42 8.37
C ASN A 254 0.12 28.55 9.39
N ARG A 255 0.60 28.30 10.61
CA ARG A 255 0.92 29.40 11.53
C ARG A 255 2.05 30.28 10.97
N TYR A 256 2.14 31.51 11.46
CA TYR A 256 3.05 32.52 10.93
C TYR A 256 4.53 32.12 11.06
N GLU A 257 4.85 31.34 12.11
CA GLU A 257 6.20 30.85 12.41
C GLU A 257 6.71 29.83 11.40
N PHE A 258 5.80 29.23 10.61
CA PHE A 258 6.09 28.14 9.68
C PHE A 258 5.84 28.55 8.22
N LEU A 259 4.71 28.16 7.63
CA LEU A 259 4.40 28.40 6.21
C LEU A 259 3.40 29.54 5.98
N ASN A 260 2.92 30.21 7.04
CA ASN A 260 2.17 31.46 6.98
C ASN A 260 1.01 31.44 5.95
N GLY A 261 0.08 30.50 6.12
CA GLY A 261 -1.14 30.38 5.30
C GLY A 261 -0.96 29.85 3.87
N ARG A 262 0.24 29.41 3.47
CA ARG A 262 0.51 28.96 2.09
C ARG A 262 -0.01 27.55 1.76
N VAL A 263 -0.22 26.70 2.77
CA VAL A 263 -0.57 25.29 2.57
C VAL A 263 -2.07 25.13 2.36
N LYS A 264 -2.46 24.56 1.22
CA LYS A 264 -3.85 24.30 0.81
C LYS A 264 -4.36 22.98 1.41
N SER A 265 -5.68 22.77 1.36
CA SER A 265 -6.30 21.51 1.81
C SER A 265 -5.95 20.29 0.93
N THR A 266 -5.51 20.53 -0.31
CA THR A 266 -4.95 19.54 -1.24
C THR A 266 -3.51 19.16 -0.94
N GLU A 267 -2.93 19.73 0.11
CA GLU A 267 -1.55 19.49 0.55
C GLU A 267 -1.56 19.00 2.01
N LEU A 268 -0.48 18.33 2.41
CA LEU A 268 -0.19 17.98 3.80
C LEU A 268 1.26 18.32 4.14
N CYS A 269 1.51 18.53 5.43
CA CYS A 269 2.85 18.74 5.95
C CYS A 269 3.34 17.52 6.73
N ALA A 270 4.62 17.21 6.61
CA ALA A 270 5.28 16.25 7.49
C ALA A 270 6.71 16.73 7.78
N GLY A 271 7.19 16.48 8.99
CA GLY A 271 8.54 16.83 9.39
C GLY A 271 8.67 17.23 10.85
N HIS A 272 9.91 17.47 11.26
CA HIS A 272 10.22 17.92 12.62
C HIS A 272 10.30 19.44 12.66
N LEU A 273 9.41 20.08 13.44
CA LEU A 273 9.37 21.55 13.55
C LEU A 273 10.68 22.14 14.10
N ALA A 274 11.41 21.40 14.94
CA ALA A 274 12.71 21.80 15.46
C ALA A 274 13.85 21.74 14.40
N GLY A 275 13.57 21.26 13.18
CA GLY A 275 14.56 20.93 12.17
C GLY A 275 15.10 19.50 12.31
N GLY A 276 16.01 19.11 11.42
CA GLY A 276 16.72 17.82 11.50
C GLY A 276 16.61 16.98 10.23
N THR A 277 15.45 16.34 10.01
CA THR A 277 15.24 15.40 8.89
C THR A 277 14.03 15.83 8.07
N ASP A 278 14.17 15.82 6.75
CA ASP A 278 13.17 16.27 5.78
C ASP A 278 13.48 15.70 4.39
N SER A 279 12.51 15.71 3.48
CA SER A 279 12.70 15.32 2.07
C SER A 279 13.62 16.28 1.34
N CYS A 280 14.45 15.76 0.43
CA CYS A 280 15.44 16.56 -0.28
C CYS A 280 15.40 16.40 -1.80
N GLN A 281 16.27 17.15 -2.49
CA GLN A 281 16.46 17.04 -3.94
C GLN A 281 16.68 15.57 -4.34
N GLY A 282 15.93 15.08 -5.33
CA GLY A 282 15.96 13.67 -5.78
C GLY A 282 14.87 12.77 -5.20
N ASP A 283 14.18 13.19 -4.13
CA ASP A 283 12.98 12.50 -3.61
C ASP A 283 11.68 12.99 -4.25
N SER A 284 11.75 13.98 -5.14
CA SER A 284 10.62 14.56 -5.88
C SER A 284 9.74 13.49 -6.52
N GLY A 285 8.43 13.55 -6.30
CA GLY A 285 7.48 12.54 -6.76
C GLY A 285 7.48 11.23 -5.98
N GLY A 286 8.39 11.06 -5.00
CA GLY A 286 8.47 9.90 -4.14
C GLY A 286 7.31 9.77 -3.14
N PRO A 287 7.17 8.60 -2.51
CA PRO A 287 6.09 8.31 -1.57
C PRO A 287 6.30 8.98 -0.20
N LEU A 288 5.19 9.42 0.39
CA LEU A 288 5.03 9.53 1.84
C LEU A 288 3.96 8.54 2.29
N VAL A 289 4.39 7.48 2.98
CA VAL A 289 3.53 6.38 3.43
C VAL A 289 3.38 6.36 4.93
N CYS A 290 2.16 6.13 5.41
CA CYS A 290 1.85 6.02 6.83
C CYS A 290 1.35 4.61 7.13
N PHE A 291 1.80 4.03 8.24
CA PHE A 291 1.37 2.70 8.64
C PHE A 291 0.01 2.79 9.34
N GLU A 292 -0.98 2.04 8.84
CA GLU A 292 -2.33 1.97 9.43
C GLU A 292 -2.74 0.50 9.57
N LYS A 293 -2.98 0.07 10.81
CA LYS A 293 -3.34 -1.30 11.21
C LYS A 293 -2.28 -2.35 10.82
N ASP A 294 -2.31 -2.82 9.58
CA ASP A 294 -1.51 -3.94 9.06
C ASP A 294 -0.80 -3.63 7.73
N LYS A 295 -0.87 -2.39 7.24
CA LYS A 295 -0.32 -2.01 5.93
C LYS A 295 0.08 -0.53 5.86
N TYR A 296 0.92 -0.23 4.88
CA TYR A 296 1.32 1.13 4.53
C TYR A 296 0.40 1.72 3.46
N ILE A 297 -0.05 2.95 3.72
CA ILE A 297 -0.94 3.70 2.84
C ILE A 297 -0.22 4.93 2.33
N LEU A 298 -0.27 5.18 1.02
CA LEU A 298 0.30 6.35 0.36
C LEU A 298 -0.54 7.59 0.68
N GLN A 299 -0.11 8.39 1.64
CA GLN A 299 -0.84 9.59 2.07
C GLN A 299 -0.35 10.84 1.36
N GLY A 300 0.92 10.86 0.94
CA GLY A 300 1.53 12.01 0.28
C GLY A 300 2.40 11.65 -0.93
N VAL A 301 2.53 12.61 -1.85
CA VAL A 301 3.56 12.62 -2.91
C VAL A 301 4.49 13.79 -2.66
N THR A 302 5.80 13.55 -2.64
CA THR A 302 6.82 14.60 -2.42
C THR A 302 6.74 15.65 -3.53
N SER A 303 6.48 16.91 -3.16
CA SER A 303 6.21 17.98 -4.12
C SER A 303 7.18 19.14 -3.97
N TRP A 304 7.09 19.92 -2.89
CA TRP A 304 7.92 21.11 -2.69
C TRP A 304 8.27 21.36 -1.22
N GLY A 305 9.28 22.20 -1.01
CA GLY A 305 9.68 22.67 0.31
C GLY A 305 10.54 23.93 0.21
N LEU A 306 10.56 24.74 1.26
CA LEU A 306 11.35 25.98 1.33
C LEU A 306 12.84 25.74 1.69
N GLY A 307 13.32 24.51 1.41
CA GLY A 307 14.65 23.98 1.71
C GLY A 307 14.60 22.79 2.67
N CYS A 308 15.37 21.73 2.41
CA CYS A 308 15.31 20.51 3.22
C CYS A 308 15.80 20.76 4.65
N ALA A 309 15.09 20.16 5.60
CA ALA A 309 15.53 19.88 6.97
C ALA A 309 15.79 21.14 7.79
N ARG A 310 15.22 22.26 7.34
CA ARG A 310 15.35 23.54 8.02
C ARG A 310 14.43 23.60 9.22
N PRO A 311 14.90 24.13 10.36
CA PRO A 311 14.02 24.46 11.49
C PRO A 311 12.83 25.31 11.01
N ASN A 312 11.65 24.99 11.55
CA ASN A 312 10.38 25.65 11.26
C ASN A 312 9.91 25.58 9.79
N LYS A 313 10.49 24.72 8.95
CA LYS A 313 10.08 24.57 7.55
C LYS A 313 9.84 23.09 7.24
N PRO A 314 8.65 22.56 7.56
CA PRO A 314 8.33 21.17 7.22
C PRO A 314 8.20 20.99 5.70
N GLY A 315 8.42 19.76 5.23
CA GLY A 315 8.16 19.37 3.85
C GLY A 315 6.68 19.42 3.53
N VAL A 316 6.35 19.82 2.30
CA VAL A 316 4.97 19.87 1.80
C VAL A 316 4.78 18.80 0.72
N TYR A 317 3.73 18.02 0.90
CA TYR A 317 3.39 16.88 0.06
C TYR A 317 2.00 17.10 -0.53
N VAL A 318 1.78 16.60 -1.75
CA VAL A 318 0.42 16.54 -2.30
C VAL A 318 -0.39 15.52 -1.50
N ARG A 319 -1.57 15.91 -1.01
CA ARG A 319 -2.44 15.05 -0.22
C ARG A 319 -3.21 14.09 -1.11
N VAL A 320 -2.72 12.85 -1.22
CA VAL A 320 -3.23 11.84 -2.16
C VAL A 320 -4.73 11.58 -1.98
N SER A 321 -5.23 11.57 -0.75
CA SER A 321 -6.65 11.35 -0.46
C SER A 321 -7.60 12.32 -1.16
N ARG A 322 -7.15 13.54 -1.50
CA ARG A 322 -7.94 14.55 -2.23
C ARG A 322 -8.02 14.26 -3.73
N PHE A 323 -7.18 13.34 -4.23
CA PHE A 323 -7.06 12.98 -5.64
C PHE A 323 -7.44 11.53 -5.93
N VAL A 324 -7.77 10.71 -4.92
CA VAL A 324 -8.16 9.29 -5.12
C VAL A 324 -9.29 9.13 -6.13
N THR A 325 -10.32 9.98 -6.08
CA THR A 325 -11.43 9.92 -7.06
C THR A 325 -10.97 10.21 -8.49
N TRP A 326 -10.04 11.16 -8.68
CA TRP A 326 -9.44 11.43 -9.98
C TRP A 326 -8.55 10.26 -10.43
N ILE A 327 -7.72 9.72 -9.53
CA ILE A 327 -6.85 8.57 -9.79
C ILE A 327 -7.66 7.38 -10.29
N GLU A 328 -8.68 6.97 -9.53
CA GLU A 328 -9.56 5.85 -9.88
C GLU A 328 -10.33 6.10 -11.18
N GLY A 329 -10.75 7.35 -11.42
CA GLY A 329 -11.42 7.74 -12.66
C GLY A 329 -10.52 7.58 -13.88
N VAL A 330 -9.26 8.03 -13.79
CA VAL A 330 -8.27 7.87 -14.87
C VAL A 330 -7.96 6.39 -15.09
N MET A 331 -7.70 5.63 -14.02
CA MET A 331 -7.35 4.20 -14.08
C MET A 331 -8.45 3.34 -14.70
N ARG A 332 -9.73 3.68 -14.46
CA ARG A 332 -10.87 2.93 -14.99
C ARG A 332 -11.12 3.19 -16.48
N ASN A 333 -10.79 4.38 -16.96
CA ASN A 333 -11.16 4.85 -18.28
C ASN A 333 -10.04 4.72 -19.33
N ASN A 334 -8.84 4.23 -18.95
CA ASN A 334 -7.65 4.29 -19.81
C ASN A 334 -6.79 3.04 -19.82
#